data_AF-A0A2P7SEJ7-F1
#
_entry.id   AF-A0A2P7SEJ7-F1
#
_cell.length_a   1.000
_cell.length_b   1.000
_cell.length_c   1.000
_cell.angle_alpha   90.00
_cell.angle_beta   90.00
_cell.angle_gamma   90.00
#
_symmetry.space_group_name_H-M   'P 1'
#
loop_
_entity.id
_entity.type
_entity.pdbx_description
1 polymer ?
#
loop_
_entity_poly.entity_id
_entity_poly.type
_entity_poly.pdbx_seq_one_letter_code
_entity_poly.pdbx_strand_id
1 'polypeptide(L)'
;MANPDGVTKTDPEDLLRIRQLLPEFTRLDQSVNYNGLAKAAGINRMTARRRIQMITEADRKTNQEAYTPDVEPDTFKARVRVRAYNPNVVKDIPARKVIAIGDLHIKPGMDFEHMRWIGRHVAARRPDNVVQIGDCFDIGSCEFHSAPGSASQLERPAFQDEIGAGEEAFDIYHSEVGAGEIPHDEIFGNHEFRVWRLEELAPNLAGTLTLQLEQFFARYRWRTTPYRHWLFLEGVGFTHVPHSIMGKPIGGRYPENTIGNQATHSIVFGHTHRNNHVTVPKIGINNSITITNLGSAMPYGYTPKYTDGATTGYTYGIHELRLRGGRVESDKFISMLELEELYA
;
A
#
# COMPACT_ATOMS: atom_id res chain seq x y z
N MET A 1 29.76 -14.97 -66.74
CA MET A 1 30.25 -14.49 -65.43
C MET A 1 29.05 -13.98 -64.66
N ALA A 2 28.57 -14.76 -63.70
CA ALA A 2 27.41 -14.45 -62.87
C ALA A 2 27.83 -14.52 -61.40
N ASN A 3 27.48 -13.49 -60.64
CA ASN A 3 27.88 -13.29 -59.25
C ASN A 3 27.11 -14.27 -58.33
N PRO A 4 27.75 -15.08 -57.46
CA PRO A 4 27.06 -16.21 -56.80
C PRO A 4 26.28 -15.88 -55.51
N ASP A 5 26.38 -14.66 -54.97
CA ASP A 5 25.76 -14.30 -53.69
C ASP A 5 24.73 -13.17 -53.85
N GLY A 6 23.51 -13.55 -54.23
CA GLY A 6 22.36 -12.65 -54.43
C GLY A 6 21.75 -12.08 -53.15
N VAL A 7 22.55 -11.58 -52.21
CA VAL A 7 22.08 -10.88 -51.01
C VAL A 7 22.36 -9.38 -51.17
N THR A 8 21.41 -8.65 -51.77
CA THR A 8 21.40 -7.18 -51.67
C THR A 8 21.14 -6.79 -50.22
N LYS A 9 22.19 -6.57 -49.42
CA LYS A 9 22.08 -5.92 -48.11
C LYS A 9 21.64 -4.48 -48.36
N THR A 10 20.41 -4.15 -48.00
CA THR A 10 19.95 -2.75 -47.99
C THR A 10 20.77 -1.98 -46.96
N ASP A 11 21.35 -0.85 -47.35
CA ASP A 11 22.15 -0.01 -46.47
C ASP A 11 21.28 0.51 -45.29
N PRO A 12 21.72 0.36 -44.02
CA PRO A 12 21.01 0.88 -42.86
C PRO A 12 20.78 2.41 -42.90
N GLU A 13 21.72 3.19 -43.45
CA GLU A 13 21.56 4.66 -43.54
C GLU A 13 20.42 5.03 -44.50
N ASP A 14 20.26 4.24 -45.55
CA ASP A 14 19.19 4.39 -46.53
C ASP A 14 17.80 4.14 -45.95
N LEU A 15 17.68 3.22 -44.99
CA LEU A 15 16.43 2.95 -44.27
C LEU A 15 16.14 4.07 -43.27
N LEU A 16 17.15 4.56 -42.56
CA LEU A 16 17.02 5.68 -41.63
C LEU A 16 16.57 6.96 -42.34
N ARG A 17 17.16 7.26 -43.49
CA ARG A 17 16.79 8.41 -44.33
C ARG A 17 15.33 8.35 -44.76
N ILE A 18 14.84 7.18 -45.16
CA ILE A 18 13.42 7.02 -45.54
C ILE A 18 12.51 7.14 -44.33
N ARG A 19 12.91 6.60 -43.18
CA ARG A 19 12.14 6.71 -41.92
C ARG A 19 11.95 8.17 -41.51
N GLN A 20 12.97 9.01 -41.68
CA GLN A 20 12.92 10.44 -41.37
C GLN A 20 11.99 11.23 -42.32
N LEU A 21 11.99 10.88 -43.60
CA LEU A 21 11.15 11.56 -44.60
C LEU A 21 9.68 11.10 -44.58
N LEU A 22 9.42 9.86 -44.11
CA LEU A 22 8.10 9.24 -44.19
C LEU A 22 6.94 10.09 -43.62
N PRO A 23 7.07 10.79 -42.47
CA PRO A 23 5.97 11.62 -41.93
C PRO A 23 5.52 12.73 -42.87
N GLU A 24 6.44 13.38 -43.59
CA GLU A 24 6.13 14.49 -44.51
C GLU A 24 5.36 14.04 -45.75
N PHE A 25 5.49 12.76 -46.11
CA PHE A 25 4.84 12.16 -47.28
C PHE A 25 3.69 11.20 -46.90
N THR A 26 3.32 11.14 -45.61
CA THR A 26 2.17 10.39 -45.12
C THR A 26 1.00 11.34 -44.89
N ARG A 27 -0.13 11.04 -45.51
CA ARG A 27 -1.35 11.85 -45.40
C ARG A 27 -2.10 11.54 -44.09
N LEU A 28 -3.06 12.39 -43.74
CA LEU A 28 -3.91 12.21 -42.55
C LEU A 28 -4.69 10.89 -42.54
N ASP A 29 -5.02 10.34 -43.71
CA ASP A 29 -5.66 9.03 -43.88
C ASP A 29 -4.65 7.86 -43.84
N GLN A 30 -3.41 8.14 -43.43
CA GLN A 30 -2.26 7.23 -43.41
C GLN A 30 -1.84 6.66 -44.79
N SER A 31 -2.37 7.20 -45.88
CA SER A 31 -1.88 6.85 -47.21
C SER A 31 -0.54 7.56 -47.52
N VAL A 32 0.41 6.82 -48.10
CA VAL A 32 1.77 7.34 -48.39
C VAL A 32 1.88 7.79 -49.84
N ASN A 33 2.37 9.01 -50.06
CA ASN A 33 2.72 9.50 -51.40
C ASN A 33 4.08 8.93 -51.84
N TYR A 34 4.06 7.70 -52.37
CA TYR A 34 5.27 7.00 -52.83
C TYR A 34 6.05 7.74 -53.92
N ASN A 35 5.39 8.53 -54.78
CA ASN A 35 6.07 9.28 -55.83
C ASN A 35 6.87 10.47 -55.26
N GLY A 36 6.27 11.20 -54.33
CA GLY A 36 6.92 12.33 -53.65
C GLY A 36 8.11 11.84 -52.84
N LEU A 37 7.91 10.79 -52.04
CA LEU A 37 8.95 10.19 -51.20
C LEU A 37 10.12 9.66 -52.04
N ALA A 38 9.84 8.93 -53.12
CA ALA A 38 10.87 8.39 -54.00
C ALA A 38 11.72 9.50 -54.65
N LYS A 39 11.08 10.60 -55.08
CA LYS A 39 11.78 11.77 -55.63
C LYS A 39 12.64 12.47 -54.57
N ALA A 40 12.12 12.67 -53.37
CA ALA A 40 12.85 13.31 -52.26
C ALA A 40 14.03 12.46 -51.77
N ALA A 41 13.88 11.15 -51.75
CA ALA A 41 14.94 10.21 -51.37
C ALA A 41 15.92 9.90 -52.52
N GLY A 42 15.66 10.34 -53.75
CA GLY A 42 16.53 10.11 -54.91
C GLY A 42 16.55 8.66 -55.39
N ILE A 43 15.48 7.89 -55.14
CA ILE A 43 15.40 6.45 -55.44
C ILE A 43 14.18 6.12 -56.31
N ASN A 44 14.17 4.91 -56.89
CA ASN A 44 13.01 4.42 -57.63
C ASN A 44 11.80 4.20 -56.70
N ARG A 45 10.59 4.49 -57.18
CA ARG A 45 9.30 4.24 -56.50
C ARG A 45 9.19 2.82 -55.92
N MET A 46 9.58 1.80 -56.68
CA MET A 46 9.52 0.41 -56.25
C MET A 46 10.48 0.14 -55.09
N THR A 47 11.65 0.77 -55.10
CA THR A 47 12.65 0.71 -54.02
C THR A 47 12.14 1.40 -52.76
N ALA A 48 11.54 2.59 -52.88
CA ALA A 48 10.95 3.31 -51.75
C ALA A 48 9.84 2.47 -51.08
N ARG A 49 8.97 1.87 -51.89
CA ARG A 49 7.88 1.01 -51.40
C ARG A 49 8.40 -0.24 -50.67
N ARG A 50 9.44 -0.89 -51.21
CA ARG A 50 10.10 -2.04 -50.56
C ARG A 50 10.74 -1.63 -49.23
N ARG A 51 11.40 -0.47 -49.17
CA ARG A 51 12.05 0.02 -47.95
C ARG A 51 11.05 0.40 -46.86
N ILE A 52 9.90 0.99 -47.21
CA ILE A 52 8.80 1.21 -46.26
C ILE A 52 8.31 -0.12 -45.68
N GLN A 53 8.09 -1.14 -46.51
CA GLN A 53 7.68 -2.46 -46.02
C GLN A 53 8.70 -3.05 -45.04
N MET A 54 10.00 -2.88 -45.31
CA MET A 54 11.05 -3.32 -44.40
C MET A 54 11.02 -2.57 -43.06
N ILE A 55 10.77 -1.25 -43.08
CA ILE A 55 10.63 -0.43 -41.86
C ILE A 55 9.39 -0.87 -41.07
N THR A 56 8.23 -1.02 -41.74
CA THR A 56 6.99 -1.46 -41.10
C THR A 56 7.13 -2.85 -40.47
N GLU A 57 7.83 -3.77 -41.14
CA GLU A 57 8.09 -5.11 -40.61
C GLU A 57 9.05 -5.09 -39.41
N ALA A 58 10.08 -4.24 -39.46
CA ALA A 58 11.01 -4.04 -38.34
C ALA A 58 10.32 -3.39 -37.13
N ASP A 59 9.48 -2.39 -37.36
CA ASP A 59 8.68 -1.74 -36.31
C ASP A 59 7.64 -2.71 -35.74
N ARG A 60 7.03 -3.57 -36.57
CA ARG A 60 6.12 -4.63 -36.13
C ARG A 60 6.82 -5.64 -35.21
N LYS A 61 8.03 -6.08 -35.57
CA LYS A 61 8.82 -6.99 -34.73
C LYS A 61 9.24 -6.34 -33.41
N THR A 62 9.70 -5.09 -33.46
CA THR A 62 10.06 -4.32 -32.26
C THR A 62 8.86 -4.14 -31.34
N ASN A 63 7.68 -3.83 -31.90
CA ASN A 63 6.44 -3.71 -31.14
C ASN A 63 5.95 -5.05 -30.57
N GLN A 64 6.18 -6.17 -31.26
CA GLN A 64 5.88 -7.51 -30.71
C GLN A 64 6.81 -7.90 -29.56
N GLU A 65 8.10 -7.55 -29.63
CA GLU A 65 9.06 -7.81 -28.56
C GLU A 65 8.85 -6.87 -27.35
N ALA A 66 8.38 -5.65 -27.57
CA ALA A 66 8.02 -4.68 -26.52
C ALA A 66 6.58 -4.83 -26.00
N TYR A 67 5.77 -5.70 -26.60
CA TYR A 67 4.40 -5.95 -26.16
C TYR A 67 4.41 -6.77 -24.87
N THR A 68 4.31 -6.06 -23.75
CA THR A 68 3.81 -6.66 -22.51
C THR A 68 2.30 -6.73 -22.69
N PRO A 69 1.67 -7.92 -22.79
CA PRO A 69 0.23 -7.99 -22.87
C PRO A 69 -0.37 -7.26 -21.67
N ASP A 70 -1.42 -6.49 -21.91
CA ASP A 70 -2.29 -6.04 -20.83
C ASP A 70 -2.78 -7.30 -20.12
N VAL A 71 -2.16 -7.59 -18.97
CA VAL A 71 -2.68 -8.60 -18.06
C VAL A 71 -3.96 -7.98 -17.55
N GLU A 72 -5.11 -8.44 -18.06
CA GLU A 72 -6.37 -8.16 -17.38
C GLU A 72 -6.14 -8.50 -15.90
N PRO A 73 -6.43 -7.58 -14.97
CA PRO A 73 -6.18 -7.84 -13.56
C PRO A 73 -6.94 -9.12 -13.24
N ASP A 74 -6.20 -10.21 -13.06
CA ASP A 74 -6.77 -11.48 -12.68
C ASP A 74 -7.49 -11.15 -11.38
N THR A 75 -8.83 -11.13 -11.44
CA THR A 75 -9.66 -10.87 -10.28
C THR A 75 -9.59 -12.12 -9.41
N PHE A 76 -8.40 -12.37 -8.87
CA PHE A 76 -8.12 -13.39 -7.92
C PHE A 76 -8.88 -12.97 -6.67
N LYS A 77 -10.17 -13.34 -6.62
CA LYS A 77 -10.95 -13.30 -5.39
C LYS A 77 -10.22 -14.25 -4.47
N ALA A 78 -9.34 -13.72 -3.62
CA ALA A 78 -8.64 -14.47 -2.62
C ALA A 78 -9.69 -15.25 -1.82
N ARG A 79 -9.80 -16.56 -2.10
CA ARG A 79 -10.71 -17.43 -1.37
C ARG A 79 -10.05 -17.77 -0.05
N VAL A 80 -10.22 -16.89 0.94
CA VAL A 80 -9.82 -17.18 2.32
C VAL A 80 -10.74 -18.30 2.81
N ARG A 81 -10.22 -19.52 2.92
CA ARG A 81 -10.95 -20.63 3.53
C ARG A 81 -10.98 -20.39 5.05
N VAL A 82 -12.06 -19.80 5.54
CA VAL A 82 -12.36 -19.79 6.98
C VAL A 82 -12.73 -21.22 7.37
N ARG A 83 -11.78 -21.97 7.93
CA ARG A 83 -12.04 -23.32 8.45
C ARG A 83 -12.90 -23.21 9.70
N ALA A 84 -13.85 -24.14 9.85
CA ALA A 84 -14.59 -24.26 11.09
C ALA A 84 -13.62 -24.64 12.22
N TYR A 85 -13.61 -23.89 13.33
CA TYR A 85 -12.65 -24.06 14.42
C TYR A 85 -12.92 -25.36 15.19
N ASN A 86 -12.06 -26.36 15.03
CA ASN A 86 -12.05 -27.55 15.88
C ASN A 86 -10.76 -27.57 16.72
N PRO A 87 -10.83 -27.39 18.05
CA PRO A 87 -9.67 -27.37 18.95
C PRO A 87 -8.70 -28.54 18.74
N ASN A 88 -9.22 -29.72 18.46
CA ASN A 88 -8.43 -30.95 18.29
C ASN A 88 -7.67 -31.00 16.96
N VAL A 89 -8.12 -30.25 15.95
CA VAL A 89 -7.49 -30.17 14.62
C VAL A 89 -6.56 -28.96 14.55
N VAL A 90 -6.93 -27.85 15.19
CA VAL A 90 -6.17 -26.60 15.09
C VAL A 90 -4.84 -26.63 15.84
N LYS A 91 -4.73 -27.42 16.93
CA LYS A 91 -3.48 -27.50 17.72
C LYS A 91 -2.24 -27.92 16.91
N ASP A 92 -2.45 -28.67 15.83
CA ASP A 92 -1.38 -29.22 14.99
C ASP A 92 -1.07 -28.32 13.78
N ILE A 93 -1.86 -27.27 13.55
CA ILE A 93 -1.59 -26.28 12.50
C ILE A 93 -0.46 -25.36 12.98
N PRO A 94 0.57 -25.10 12.16
CA PRO A 94 1.63 -24.13 12.49
C PRO A 94 1.02 -22.76 12.78
N ALA A 95 1.45 -22.13 13.87
CA ALA A 95 1.05 -20.75 14.17
C ALA A 95 1.89 -19.77 13.36
N ARG A 96 1.23 -18.74 12.81
CA ARG A 96 1.91 -17.58 12.22
C ARG A 96 2.20 -16.55 13.31
N LYS A 97 3.43 -16.10 13.41
CA LYS A 97 3.86 -15.03 14.32
C LYS A 97 3.79 -13.70 13.59
N VAL A 98 3.04 -12.75 14.14
CA VAL A 98 2.87 -11.42 13.57
C VAL A 98 3.25 -10.38 14.62
N ILE A 99 4.10 -9.42 14.26
CA ILE A 99 4.19 -8.18 15.05
C ILE A 99 3.17 -7.21 14.48
N ALA A 100 2.23 -6.79 15.30
CA ALA A 100 1.18 -5.86 14.91
C ALA A 100 1.43 -4.50 15.58
N ILE A 101 1.46 -3.45 14.77
CA ILE A 101 1.76 -2.07 15.16
C ILE A 101 0.44 -1.28 15.10
N GLY A 102 0.13 -0.58 16.20
CA GLY A 102 -1.04 0.27 16.31
C GLY A 102 -0.91 1.59 15.53
N ASP A 103 -1.83 2.51 15.81
CA ASP A 103 -1.87 3.85 15.20
C ASP A 103 -0.57 4.63 15.56
N LEU A 104 0.22 5.07 14.56
CA LEU A 104 1.52 5.73 14.77
C LEU A 104 1.44 7.26 14.75
N HIS A 105 0.53 7.83 13.96
CA HIS A 105 0.34 9.27 13.78
C HIS A 105 1.64 10.06 13.56
N ILE A 106 2.53 9.56 12.69
CA ILE A 106 3.76 10.27 12.33
C ILE A 106 3.41 11.63 11.73
N LYS A 107 4.06 12.68 12.23
CA LYS A 107 3.91 14.06 11.76
C LYS A 107 5.20 14.87 11.96
N PRO A 108 5.34 16.01 11.28
CA PRO A 108 6.52 16.87 11.41
C PRO A 108 6.77 17.32 12.85
N GLY A 109 8.05 17.34 13.24
CA GLY A 109 8.51 17.82 14.55
C GLY A 109 8.31 16.82 15.70
N MET A 110 7.93 15.57 15.43
CA MET A 110 7.97 14.49 16.41
C MET A 110 9.37 13.90 16.54
N ASP A 111 9.67 13.33 17.71
CA ASP A 111 10.79 12.41 17.89
C ASP A 111 10.39 11.00 17.45
N PHE A 112 11.29 10.32 16.75
CA PHE A 112 11.08 9.01 16.13
C PHE A 112 11.91 7.90 16.77
N GLU A 113 12.53 8.10 17.94
CA GLU A 113 13.28 7.03 18.62
C GLU A 113 12.41 5.79 18.93
N HIS A 114 11.12 5.96 19.17
CA HIS A 114 10.19 4.83 19.29
C HIS A 114 10.18 3.91 18.05
N MET A 115 10.37 4.46 16.84
CA MET A 115 10.48 3.66 15.61
C MET A 115 11.75 2.81 15.60
N ARG A 116 12.85 3.31 16.17
CA ARG A 116 14.09 2.55 16.35
C ARG A 116 13.83 1.35 17.24
N TRP A 117 13.18 1.54 18.38
CA TRP A 117 12.89 0.46 19.33
C TRP A 117 11.98 -0.61 18.72
N ILE A 118 10.94 -0.20 17.99
CA ILE A 118 10.07 -1.14 17.27
C ILE A 118 10.88 -1.89 16.21
N GLY A 119 11.72 -1.20 15.43
CA GLY A 119 12.59 -1.82 14.41
C GLY A 119 13.54 -2.87 14.99
N ARG A 120 14.23 -2.53 16.10
CA ARG A 120 15.08 -3.47 16.87
C ARG A 120 14.31 -4.67 17.37
N HIS A 121 13.10 -4.44 17.88
CA HIS A 121 12.25 -5.51 18.37
C HIS A 121 11.86 -6.48 17.25
N VAL A 122 11.46 -5.94 16.09
CA VAL A 122 11.13 -6.73 14.89
C VAL A 122 12.34 -7.53 14.43
N ALA A 123 13.52 -6.91 14.34
CA ALA A 123 14.77 -7.58 13.96
C ALA A 123 15.13 -8.72 14.93
N ALA A 124 14.95 -8.51 16.24
CA ALA A 124 15.24 -9.50 17.27
C ALA A 124 14.25 -10.68 17.26
N ARG A 125 12.96 -10.40 17.04
CA ARG A 125 11.90 -11.43 17.09
C ARG A 125 11.73 -12.21 15.79
N ARG A 126 12.09 -11.60 14.66
CA ARG A 126 11.93 -12.16 13.30
C ARG A 126 10.54 -12.81 13.09
N PRO A 127 9.44 -12.04 13.19
CA PRO A 127 8.11 -12.57 12.93
C PRO A 127 7.97 -13.02 11.46
N ASP A 128 6.92 -13.77 11.15
CA ASP A 128 6.59 -14.15 9.78
C ASP A 128 6.08 -12.94 8.97
N ASN A 129 5.42 -12.00 9.65
CA ASN A 129 4.90 -10.75 9.08
C ASN A 129 4.93 -9.62 10.12
N VAL A 130 4.99 -8.39 9.62
CA VAL A 130 4.66 -7.17 10.37
C VAL A 130 3.42 -6.55 9.76
N VAL A 131 2.46 -6.12 10.59
CA VAL A 131 1.23 -5.46 10.14
C VAL A 131 1.05 -4.15 10.89
N GLN A 132 1.03 -3.02 10.18
CA GLN A 132 0.63 -1.72 10.72
C GLN A 132 -0.86 -1.50 10.40
N ILE A 133 -1.65 -1.10 11.39
CA ILE A 133 -3.13 -1.14 11.34
C ILE A 133 -3.79 0.18 10.91
N GLY A 134 -3.09 1.04 10.19
CA GLY A 134 -3.54 2.33 9.70
C GLY A 134 -3.26 3.48 10.63
N ASP A 135 -3.58 4.69 10.15
CA ASP A 135 -3.20 5.95 10.79
C ASP A 135 -1.68 5.94 11.10
N CYS A 136 -0.90 5.47 10.13
CA CYS A 136 0.56 5.51 10.16
C CYS A 136 1.03 6.97 10.19
N PHE A 137 0.38 7.83 9.41
CA PHE A 137 0.62 9.27 9.33
C PHE A 137 -0.56 10.05 9.91
N ASP A 138 -0.28 11.21 10.51
CA ASP A 138 -1.37 12.08 10.99
C ASP A 138 -2.13 12.76 9.84
N ILE A 139 -1.46 13.00 8.70
CA ILE A 139 -2.06 13.62 7.49
C ILE A 139 -2.92 14.83 7.88
N GLY A 140 -2.33 15.74 8.65
CA GLY A 140 -2.94 16.99 9.08
C GLY A 140 -3.11 17.96 7.90
N SER A 141 -2.27 17.86 6.87
CA SER A 141 -2.35 18.68 5.65
C SER A 141 -3.68 18.48 4.90
N CYS A 142 -4.25 17.27 4.92
CA CYS A 142 -5.48 16.92 4.21
C CYS A 142 -6.73 16.86 5.11
N GLU A 143 -6.69 17.43 6.31
CA GLU A 143 -7.82 17.37 7.25
C GLU A 143 -8.97 18.35 6.90
N PHE A 144 -10.21 17.99 7.29
CA PHE A 144 -11.45 18.70 6.95
C PHE A 144 -12.27 19.20 8.15
N HIS A 145 -11.71 19.10 9.35
CA HIS A 145 -12.30 19.50 10.62
C HIS A 145 -12.12 21.00 10.89
N SER A 146 -10.98 21.60 10.54
CA SER A 146 -10.82 23.06 10.71
C SER A 146 -11.67 23.85 9.71
N ALA A 147 -12.27 24.94 10.18
CA ALA A 147 -13.06 25.84 9.34
C ALA A 147 -12.17 26.57 8.30
N PRO A 148 -12.65 26.79 7.07
CA PRO A 148 -11.92 27.57 6.07
C PRO A 148 -11.55 28.98 6.59
N GLY A 149 -10.29 29.37 6.46
CA GLY A 149 -9.73 30.64 6.92
C GLY A 149 -9.43 30.72 8.43
N SER A 150 -9.63 29.64 9.18
CA SER A 150 -9.32 29.62 10.62
C SER A 150 -7.82 29.57 10.91
N ALA A 151 -7.42 30.04 12.09
CA ALA A 151 -6.02 29.94 12.55
C ALA A 151 -5.52 28.49 12.57
N SER A 152 -6.38 27.53 12.97
CA SER A 152 -6.01 26.10 12.97
C SER A 152 -5.78 25.54 11.56
N GLN A 153 -6.41 26.11 10.52
CA GLN A 153 -6.10 25.76 9.14
C GLN A 153 -4.74 26.31 8.70
N LEU A 154 -4.38 27.53 9.13
CA LEU A 154 -3.09 28.15 8.79
C LEU A 154 -1.89 27.46 9.44
N GLU A 155 -2.10 26.82 10.59
CA GLU A 155 -1.07 26.06 11.33
C GLU A 155 -0.81 24.65 10.78
N ARG A 156 -1.52 24.23 9.72
CA ARG A 156 -1.37 22.87 9.16
C ARG A 156 0.01 22.72 8.48
N PRO A 157 0.67 21.55 8.63
CA PRO A 157 1.88 21.25 7.88
C PRO A 157 1.58 21.13 6.38
N ALA A 158 2.59 21.29 5.53
CA ALA A 158 2.47 20.91 4.14
C ALA A 158 2.51 19.37 4.00
N PHE A 159 1.84 18.82 3.00
CA PHE A 159 1.85 17.37 2.74
C PHE A 159 3.27 16.82 2.57
N GLN A 160 4.16 17.59 1.93
CA GLN A 160 5.57 17.22 1.74
C GLN A 160 6.33 17.13 3.07
N ASP A 161 6.02 17.99 4.04
CA ASP A 161 6.65 17.93 5.36
C ASP A 161 6.25 16.64 6.08
N GLU A 162 4.99 16.21 5.95
CA GLU A 162 4.50 14.96 6.53
C GLU A 162 5.15 13.73 5.87
N ILE A 163 5.32 13.74 4.54
CA ILE A 163 6.07 12.69 3.84
C ILE A 163 7.53 12.67 4.29
N GLY A 164 8.18 13.83 4.43
CA GLY A 164 9.57 13.92 4.91
C GLY A 164 9.74 13.39 6.34
N ALA A 165 8.80 13.72 7.24
CA ALA A 165 8.76 13.15 8.58
C ALA A 165 8.57 11.62 8.56
N GLY A 166 7.75 11.13 7.63
CA GLY A 166 7.62 9.70 7.37
C GLY A 166 8.92 9.04 6.91
N GLU A 167 9.66 9.71 6.02
CA GLU A 167 10.93 9.19 5.52
C GLU A 167 11.95 9.06 6.64
N GLU A 168 12.08 10.08 7.49
CA GLU A 168 12.95 10.04 8.67
C GLU A 168 12.57 8.89 9.63
N ALA A 169 11.29 8.76 9.95
CA ALA A 169 10.78 7.71 10.83
C ALA A 169 11.02 6.30 10.26
N PHE A 170 10.78 6.10 8.97
CA PHE A 170 10.94 4.80 8.31
C PHE A 170 12.41 4.47 8.05
N ASP A 171 13.27 5.44 7.77
CA ASP A 171 14.72 5.24 7.68
C ASP A 171 15.29 4.80 9.04
N ILE A 172 14.84 5.40 10.14
CA ILE A 172 15.21 4.98 11.50
C ILE A 172 14.77 3.52 11.73
N TYR A 173 13.51 3.20 11.44
CA TYR A 173 12.98 1.84 11.57
C TYR A 173 13.79 0.83 10.73
N HIS A 174 14.00 1.15 9.45
CA HIS A 174 14.66 0.26 8.50
C HIS A 174 16.19 0.22 8.61
N SER A 175 16.79 1.13 9.38
CA SER A 175 18.18 0.99 9.81
C SER A 175 18.39 -0.21 10.73
N GLU A 176 17.33 -0.65 11.43
CA GLU A 176 17.37 -1.76 12.37
C GLU A 176 16.84 -3.08 11.75
N VAL A 177 15.91 -3.01 10.79
CA VAL A 177 15.41 -4.17 10.02
C VAL A 177 15.38 -3.86 8.52
N GLY A 178 16.07 -4.66 7.70
CA GLY A 178 16.21 -4.39 6.27
C GLY A 178 14.85 -4.34 5.55
N ALA A 179 14.67 -3.35 4.68
CA ALA A 179 13.47 -3.24 3.85
C ALA A 179 13.27 -4.50 2.99
N GLY A 180 12.11 -5.13 3.13
CA GLY A 180 11.78 -6.39 2.45
C GLY A 180 12.41 -7.66 3.05
N GLU A 181 13.18 -7.56 4.12
CA GLU A 181 13.74 -8.73 4.83
C GLU A 181 12.63 -9.55 5.51
N ILE A 182 11.65 -8.84 6.06
CA ILE A 182 10.41 -9.40 6.62
C ILE A 182 9.24 -8.80 5.83
N PRO A 183 8.21 -9.57 5.47
CA PRO A 183 7.03 -9.01 4.83
C PRO A 183 6.32 -8.00 5.73
N HIS A 184 6.12 -6.77 5.24
CA HIS A 184 5.38 -5.71 5.91
C HIS A 184 4.11 -5.40 5.14
N ASP A 185 3.01 -5.26 5.89
CA ASP A 185 1.71 -4.86 5.37
C ASP A 185 1.23 -3.61 6.13
N GLU A 186 0.91 -2.55 5.39
CA GLU A 186 0.22 -1.34 5.84
C GLU A 186 -1.26 -1.47 5.49
N ILE A 187 -2.15 -1.21 6.44
CA ILE A 187 -3.58 -1.09 6.17
C ILE A 187 -3.97 0.36 6.36
N PHE A 188 -4.28 1.09 5.29
CA PHE A 188 -4.60 2.51 5.43
C PHE A 188 -5.75 2.76 6.39
N GLY A 189 -5.56 3.76 7.24
CA GLY A 189 -6.55 4.26 8.17
C GLY A 189 -7.35 5.43 7.62
N ASN A 190 -8.12 6.07 8.50
CA ASN A 190 -8.91 7.21 8.09
C ASN A 190 -8.06 8.47 7.89
N HIS A 191 -6.85 8.54 8.44
CA HIS A 191 -5.91 9.63 8.22
C HIS A 191 -5.31 9.55 6.82
N GLU A 192 -4.79 8.40 6.39
CA GLU A 192 -4.33 8.20 5.00
C GLU A 192 -5.47 8.45 4.00
N PHE A 193 -6.70 8.00 4.32
CA PHE A 193 -7.86 8.20 3.45
C PHE A 193 -8.23 9.69 3.23
N ARG A 194 -7.75 10.61 4.07
CA ARG A 194 -7.93 12.06 3.84
C ARG A 194 -7.32 12.51 2.52
N VAL A 195 -6.25 11.87 2.08
CA VAL A 195 -5.57 12.19 0.81
C VAL A 195 -6.50 11.96 -0.38
N TRP A 196 -7.15 10.79 -0.46
CA TRP A 196 -8.16 10.50 -1.48
C TRP A 196 -9.32 11.49 -1.44
N ARG A 197 -9.79 11.83 -0.24
CA ARG A 197 -10.89 12.79 -0.09
C ARG A 197 -10.49 14.19 -0.57
N LEU A 198 -9.25 14.62 -0.34
CA LEU A 198 -8.75 15.89 -0.84
C LEU A 198 -8.66 15.93 -2.35
N GLU A 199 -8.11 14.89 -2.98
CA GLU A 199 -8.05 14.79 -4.43
C GLU A 199 -9.44 14.75 -5.08
N GLU A 200 -10.41 14.07 -4.46
CA GLU A 200 -11.80 14.06 -4.93
C GLU A 200 -12.42 15.47 -4.92
N LEU A 201 -12.13 16.26 -3.88
CA LEU A 201 -12.64 17.63 -3.76
C LEU A 201 -11.84 18.67 -4.56
N ALA A 202 -10.61 18.34 -4.93
CA ALA A 202 -9.72 19.15 -5.75
C ALA A 202 -9.21 18.32 -6.94
N PRO A 203 -10.03 18.11 -8.00
CA PRO A 203 -9.70 17.21 -9.10
C PRO A 203 -8.40 17.54 -9.85
N ASN A 204 -7.93 18.79 -9.74
CA ASN A 204 -6.64 19.21 -10.29
C ASN A 204 -5.43 18.54 -9.59
N LEU A 205 -5.64 17.93 -8.43
CA LEU A 205 -4.64 17.15 -7.68
C LEU A 205 -4.79 15.64 -7.87
N ALA A 206 -5.82 15.18 -8.61
CA ALA A 206 -6.12 13.75 -8.74
C ALA A 206 -4.91 12.95 -9.21
N GLY A 207 -4.58 11.88 -8.47
CA GLY A 207 -3.46 10.99 -8.76
C GLY A 207 -2.08 11.58 -8.42
N THR A 208 -2.00 12.66 -7.63
CA THR A 208 -0.72 13.30 -7.28
C THR A 208 -0.28 12.96 -5.87
N LEU A 209 -1.12 13.23 -4.87
CA LEU A 209 -0.85 12.98 -3.45
C LEU A 209 -1.07 11.49 -3.11
N THR A 210 -2.12 10.87 -3.66
CA THR A 210 -2.39 9.44 -3.49
C THR A 210 -1.24 8.60 -4.03
N LEU A 211 -0.76 8.92 -5.24
CA LEU A 211 0.40 8.27 -5.85
C LEU A 211 1.66 8.44 -4.99
N GLN A 212 1.92 9.64 -4.44
CA GLN A 212 3.08 9.87 -3.58
C GLN A 212 3.02 9.05 -2.29
N LEU A 213 1.84 8.95 -1.67
CA LEU A 213 1.65 8.12 -0.48
C LEU A 213 1.85 6.64 -0.79
N GLU A 214 1.32 6.12 -1.89
CA GLU A 214 1.55 4.73 -2.30
C GLU A 214 3.01 4.46 -2.65
N GLN A 215 3.67 5.40 -3.35
CA GLN A 215 5.10 5.32 -3.66
C GLN A 215 5.96 5.34 -2.40
N PHE A 216 5.55 6.07 -1.35
CA PHE A 216 6.24 6.07 -0.06
C PHE A 216 6.35 4.64 0.49
N PHE A 217 5.24 3.95 0.69
CA PHE A 217 5.25 2.59 1.23
C PHE A 217 5.96 1.60 0.29
N ALA A 218 5.81 1.78 -1.02
CA ALA A 218 6.49 0.94 -2.01
C ALA A 218 8.02 1.03 -1.93
N ARG A 219 8.60 2.21 -1.62
CA ARG A 219 10.06 2.37 -1.43
C ARG A 219 10.59 1.48 -0.31
N TYR A 220 9.85 1.37 0.78
CA TYR A 220 10.19 0.53 1.93
C TYR A 220 9.74 -0.94 1.79
N ARG A 221 9.16 -1.31 0.64
CA ARG A 221 8.62 -2.65 0.37
C ARG A 221 7.45 -3.05 1.28
N TRP A 222 6.71 -2.06 1.80
CA TRP A 222 5.48 -2.30 2.53
C TRP A 222 4.33 -2.43 1.51
N ARG A 223 3.57 -3.52 1.62
CA ARG A 223 2.36 -3.69 0.80
C ARG A 223 1.23 -2.93 1.45
N THR A 224 0.37 -2.30 0.65
CA THR A 224 -0.73 -1.49 1.17
C THR A 224 -2.07 -2.18 0.96
N THR A 225 -2.95 -2.08 1.94
CA THR A 225 -4.36 -2.46 1.87
C THR A 225 -5.19 -1.18 2.00
N PRO A 226 -6.08 -0.86 1.05
CA PRO A 226 -6.86 0.37 1.10
C PRO A 226 -7.77 0.48 2.33
N TYR A 227 -8.07 1.71 2.76
CA TYR A 227 -9.00 1.94 3.86
C TYR A 227 -10.36 1.31 3.58
N ARG A 228 -10.97 0.66 4.59
CA ARG A 228 -12.21 -0.16 4.52
C ARG A 228 -12.06 -1.52 3.84
N HIS A 229 -10.87 -1.88 3.38
CA HIS A 229 -10.58 -3.22 2.91
C HIS A 229 -9.97 -4.06 4.04
N TRP A 230 -9.79 -5.35 3.76
CA TRP A 230 -9.38 -6.35 4.74
C TRP A 230 -8.16 -7.11 4.24
N LEU A 231 -7.14 -7.20 5.09
CA LEU A 231 -6.06 -8.16 4.95
C LEU A 231 -6.44 -9.42 5.75
N PHE A 232 -6.21 -10.61 5.19
CA PHE A 232 -6.47 -11.86 5.91
C PHE A 232 -5.19 -12.68 6.07
N LEU A 233 -4.85 -13.01 7.32
CA LEU A 233 -3.75 -13.89 7.67
C LEU A 233 -4.28 -15.03 8.54
N GLU A 234 -4.06 -16.27 8.12
CA GLU A 234 -4.55 -17.49 8.80
C GLU A 234 -6.04 -17.47 9.18
N GLY A 235 -6.87 -16.77 8.39
CA GLY A 235 -8.32 -16.64 8.62
C GLY A 235 -8.71 -15.56 9.64
N VAL A 236 -7.76 -14.78 10.15
CA VAL A 236 -8.00 -13.57 10.95
C VAL A 236 -8.01 -12.35 10.03
N GLY A 237 -9.03 -11.51 10.15
CA GLY A 237 -9.16 -10.29 9.36
C GLY A 237 -8.50 -9.10 10.05
N PHE A 238 -7.75 -8.32 9.30
CA PHE A 238 -7.12 -7.07 9.73
C PHE A 238 -7.74 -5.92 8.94
N THR A 239 -8.18 -4.88 9.64
CA THR A 239 -8.69 -3.64 9.06
C THR A 239 -8.46 -2.50 10.05
N HIS A 240 -8.26 -1.26 9.58
CA HIS A 240 -8.06 -0.15 10.51
C HIS A 240 -9.23 0.02 11.48
N VAL A 241 -10.46 0.00 10.97
CA VAL A 241 -11.67 0.00 11.80
C VAL A 241 -12.86 -0.68 11.10
N PRO A 242 -13.55 -1.61 11.77
CA PRO A 242 -14.79 -2.16 11.24
C PRO A 242 -15.88 -1.08 11.10
N HIS A 243 -16.65 -1.16 10.03
CA HIS A 243 -17.71 -0.20 9.74
C HIS A 243 -19.09 -0.81 10.03
N SER A 244 -19.99 0.01 10.59
CA SER A 244 -21.40 -0.31 10.78
C SER A 244 -22.16 -0.40 9.45
N ILE A 245 -23.40 -0.89 9.49
CA ILE A 245 -24.30 -0.94 8.33
C ILE A 245 -24.52 0.42 7.65
N MET A 246 -24.39 1.52 8.39
CA MET A 246 -24.49 2.89 7.88
C MET A 246 -23.16 3.44 7.34
N GLY A 247 -22.13 2.59 7.22
CA GLY A 247 -20.81 2.99 6.73
C GLY A 247 -20.04 3.91 7.69
N LYS A 248 -20.37 3.89 8.99
CA LYS A 248 -19.64 4.65 10.03
C LYS A 248 -18.69 3.72 10.80
N PRO A 249 -17.46 4.16 11.11
CA PRO A 249 -16.56 3.44 12.02
C PRO A 249 -17.28 3.05 13.31
N ILE A 250 -17.12 1.80 13.75
CA ILE A 250 -17.69 1.33 15.01
C ILE A 250 -16.79 1.82 16.15
N GLY A 251 -17.28 2.80 16.92
CA GLY A 251 -16.59 3.36 18.09
C GLY A 251 -17.35 3.14 19.40
N GLY A 252 -17.01 3.94 20.42
CA GLY A 252 -17.60 3.88 21.76
C GLY A 252 -16.57 3.47 22.82
N ARG A 253 -17.02 3.28 24.07
CA ARG A 253 -16.13 2.91 25.19
C ARG A 253 -15.60 1.47 25.10
N TYR A 254 -16.39 0.57 24.53
CA TYR A 254 -16.08 -0.87 24.38
C TYR A 254 -16.51 -1.38 23.00
N PRO A 255 -15.93 -0.85 21.91
CA PRO A 255 -16.35 -1.19 20.54
C PRO A 255 -16.14 -2.67 20.22
N GLU A 256 -15.21 -3.34 20.91
CA GLU A 256 -14.88 -4.75 20.68
C GLU A 256 -16.08 -5.67 20.92
N ASN A 257 -16.98 -5.31 21.85
CA ASN A 257 -18.21 -6.07 22.09
C ASN A 257 -19.20 -5.93 20.93
N THR A 258 -19.36 -4.72 20.39
CA THR A 258 -20.26 -4.47 19.25
C THR A 258 -19.73 -5.13 17.98
N ILE A 259 -18.43 -4.96 17.71
CA ILE A 259 -17.73 -5.64 16.61
C ILE A 259 -17.86 -7.16 16.79
N GLY A 260 -17.54 -7.64 17.99
CA GLY A 260 -17.60 -9.04 18.36
C GLY A 260 -18.97 -9.66 18.16
N ASN A 261 -20.06 -8.97 18.45
CA ASN A 261 -21.41 -9.47 18.22
C ASN A 261 -21.73 -9.64 16.73
N GLN A 262 -21.30 -8.70 15.88
CA GLN A 262 -21.60 -8.69 14.45
C GLN A 262 -20.63 -9.55 13.62
N ALA A 263 -19.39 -9.72 14.08
CA ALA A 263 -18.35 -10.41 13.36
C ALA A 263 -18.59 -11.92 13.25
N THR A 264 -18.20 -12.49 12.11
CA THR A 264 -18.26 -13.93 11.81
C THR A 264 -16.89 -14.63 11.93
N HIS A 265 -15.82 -13.84 12.00
CA HIS A 265 -14.43 -14.28 12.16
C HIS A 265 -13.71 -13.37 13.16
N SER A 266 -12.51 -13.77 13.57
CA SER A 266 -11.65 -12.95 14.43
C SER A 266 -11.15 -11.72 13.69
N ILE A 267 -11.01 -10.60 14.41
CA ILE A 267 -10.64 -9.30 13.84
C ILE A 267 -9.53 -8.65 14.68
N VAL A 268 -8.56 -8.06 13.99
CA VAL A 268 -7.56 -7.14 14.55
C VAL A 268 -7.79 -5.75 13.95
N PHE A 269 -7.84 -4.71 14.77
CA PHE A 269 -8.11 -3.33 14.36
C PHE A 269 -7.44 -2.28 15.27
N GLY A 270 -7.52 -0.99 14.92
CA GLY A 270 -6.96 0.14 15.68
C GLY A 270 -7.99 1.25 15.89
N HIS A 271 -7.66 2.48 15.47
CA HIS A 271 -8.54 3.67 15.39
C HIS A 271 -8.95 4.32 16.72
N THR A 272 -9.15 3.54 17.80
CA THR A 272 -9.55 4.11 19.10
C THR A 272 -8.38 4.37 20.04
N HIS A 273 -7.16 4.01 19.62
CA HIS A 273 -5.90 4.18 20.36
C HIS A 273 -5.90 3.48 21.72
N ARG A 274 -6.83 2.55 21.96
CA ARG A 274 -6.98 1.79 23.19
C ARG A 274 -6.77 0.30 22.92
N ASN A 275 -5.80 -0.30 23.57
CA ASN A 275 -5.61 -1.74 23.52
C ASN A 275 -6.76 -2.44 24.28
N ASN A 276 -7.33 -3.46 23.64
CA ASN A 276 -8.19 -4.43 24.28
C ASN A 276 -8.20 -5.74 23.49
N HIS A 277 -8.18 -6.88 24.18
CA HIS A 277 -8.31 -8.19 23.57
C HIS A 277 -9.45 -8.97 24.22
N VAL A 278 -10.47 -9.31 23.43
CA VAL A 278 -11.66 -10.01 23.94
C VAL A 278 -11.94 -11.28 23.15
N THR A 279 -12.24 -12.36 23.87
CA THR A 279 -12.81 -13.57 23.28
C THR A 279 -14.32 -13.49 23.38
N VAL A 280 -15.00 -13.56 22.23
CA VAL A 280 -16.45 -13.45 22.13
C VAL A 280 -17.04 -14.82 21.79
N PRO A 281 -17.84 -15.43 22.70
CA PRO A 281 -18.51 -16.69 22.43
C PRO A 281 -19.45 -16.60 21.22
N LYS A 282 -19.54 -17.68 20.45
CA LYS A 282 -20.37 -17.80 19.26
C LYS A 282 -21.13 -19.10 19.27
N ILE A 283 -22.41 -19.03 18.93
CA ILE A 283 -23.23 -20.21 18.70
C ILE A 283 -22.79 -20.84 17.37
N GLY A 284 -22.37 -22.10 17.40
CA GLY A 284 -21.97 -22.87 16.21
C GLY A 284 -20.57 -23.48 16.32
N ILE A 285 -20.11 -24.09 15.22
CA ILE A 285 -18.87 -24.88 15.18
C ILE A 285 -17.65 -24.05 15.59
N ASN A 286 -17.66 -22.76 15.26
CA ASN A 286 -16.55 -21.90 15.62
C ASN A 286 -16.45 -21.65 17.12
N ASN A 287 -17.49 -21.84 17.94
CA ASN A 287 -17.57 -21.67 19.41
C ASN A 287 -17.21 -20.27 19.98
N SER A 288 -16.25 -19.56 19.40
CA SER A 288 -15.86 -18.19 19.73
C SER A 288 -15.00 -17.57 18.62
N ILE A 289 -14.81 -16.26 18.70
CA ILE A 289 -13.86 -15.47 17.90
C ILE A 289 -13.08 -14.52 18.82
N THR A 290 -11.98 -13.95 18.34
CA THR A 290 -11.22 -12.94 19.08
C THR A 290 -11.31 -11.59 18.40
N ILE A 291 -11.54 -10.52 19.17
CA ILE A 291 -11.45 -9.14 18.69
C ILE A 291 -10.29 -8.47 19.42
N THR A 292 -9.29 -8.01 18.67
CA THR A 292 -8.08 -7.39 19.20
C THR A 292 -7.98 -5.97 18.68
N ASN A 293 -8.00 -5.02 19.60
CA ASN A 293 -7.70 -3.63 19.33
C ASN A 293 -6.25 -3.38 19.72
N LEU A 294 -5.43 -2.89 18.79
CA LEU A 294 -3.99 -2.74 18.98
C LEU A 294 -3.62 -1.47 19.77
N GLY A 295 -4.57 -0.56 19.93
CA GLY A 295 -4.29 0.76 20.46
C GLY A 295 -3.34 1.57 19.58
N SER A 296 -2.47 2.37 20.18
CA SER A 296 -1.52 3.22 19.45
C SER A 296 -0.08 2.79 19.67
N ALA A 297 0.78 3.05 18.70
CA ALA A 297 2.22 2.89 18.78
C ALA A 297 2.96 4.25 18.83
N MET A 298 2.25 5.32 19.19
CA MET A 298 2.81 6.65 19.41
C MET A 298 3.79 6.67 20.61
N PRO A 299 4.65 7.71 20.73
CA PRO A 299 5.47 7.92 21.92
C PRO A 299 4.63 7.92 23.21
N TYR A 300 5.22 7.38 24.28
CA TYR A 300 4.52 7.29 25.56
C TYR A 300 4.08 8.66 26.07
N GLY A 301 2.80 8.78 26.44
CA GLY A 301 2.23 10.01 26.98
C GLY A 301 1.82 11.05 25.93
N TYR A 302 2.05 10.79 24.64
CA TYR A 302 1.61 11.68 23.58
C TYR A 302 0.08 11.68 23.42
N THR A 303 -0.54 12.83 23.58
CA THR A 303 -1.96 13.05 23.34
C THR A 303 -2.19 14.10 22.26
N PRO A 304 -2.90 13.77 21.16
CA PRO A 304 -3.23 14.75 20.13
C PRO A 304 -4.12 15.88 20.67
N LYS A 305 -3.91 17.10 20.19
CA LYS A 305 -4.63 18.31 20.63
C LYS A 305 -6.16 18.19 20.50
N TYR A 306 -6.66 17.47 19.50
CA TYR A 306 -8.10 17.27 19.32
C TYR A 306 -8.76 16.41 20.41
N THR A 307 -7.96 15.76 21.27
CA THR A 307 -8.43 14.97 22.40
C THR A 307 -8.49 15.77 23.71
N ASP A 308 -8.17 17.06 23.68
CA ASP A 308 -8.21 17.91 24.86
C ASP A 308 -9.62 17.93 25.48
N GLY A 309 -9.70 17.70 26.79
CA GLY A 309 -10.94 17.56 27.55
C GLY A 309 -11.74 16.27 27.29
N ALA A 310 -11.30 15.38 26.39
CA ALA A 310 -11.94 14.09 26.16
C ALA A 310 -11.49 13.05 27.19
N THR A 311 -12.39 12.13 27.60
CA THR A 311 -11.96 10.95 28.34
C THR A 311 -11.15 10.05 27.41
N THR A 312 -9.84 10.01 27.61
CA THR A 312 -8.94 9.10 26.89
C THR A 312 -8.66 7.85 27.70
N GLY A 313 -8.00 6.89 27.07
CA GLY A 313 -7.48 5.68 27.70
C GLY A 313 -6.34 5.11 26.87
N TYR A 314 -5.56 6.01 26.27
CA TYR A 314 -4.60 5.67 25.23
C TYR A 314 -3.57 4.69 25.76
N THR A 315 -3.28 3.70 24.94
CA THR A 315 -2.23 2.72 25.19
C THR A 315 -1.17 2.88 24.13
N TYR A 316 0.08 2.80 24.55
CA TYR A 316 1.25 3.02 23.71
C TYR A 316 2.06 1.74 23.66
N GLY A 317 2.18 1.12 22.49
CA GLY A 317 2.93 -0.13 22.34
C GLY A 317 2.63 -0.88 21.05
N ILE A 318 3.14 -2.10 20.99
CA ILE A 318 2.94 -3.04 19.88
C ILE A 318 2.47 -4.40 20.42
N HIS A 319 2.09 -5.29 19.52
CA HIS A 319 1.61 -6.62 19.87
C HIS A 319 2.41 -7.73 19.18
N GLU A 320 2.84 -8.74 19.95
CA GLU A 320 3.24 -10.03 19.40
C GLU A 320 2.00 -10.94 19.31
N LEU A 321 1.47 -11.13 18.12
CA LEU A 321 0.31 -11.97 17.86
C LEU A 321 0.74 -13.36 17.38
N ARG A 322 0.06 -14.39 17.88
CA ARG A 322 0.15 -15.75 17.34
C ARG A 322 -1.18 -16.11 16.70
N LEU A 323 -1.20 -16.27 15.38
CA LEU A 323 -2.41 -16.60 14.63
C LEU A 323 -2.46 -18.10 14.37
N ARG A 324 -3.58 -18.73 14.70
CA ARG A 324 -3.82 -20.15 14.41
C ARG A 324 -5.29 -20.44 14.22
N GLY A 325 -5.62 -21.15 13.14
CA GLY A 325 -6.96 -21.69 12.93
C GLY A 325 -8.07 -20.63 12.86
N GLY A 326 -7.82 -19.45 12.30
CA GLY A 326 -8.82 -18.38 12.20
C GLY A 326 -8.98 -17.50 13.44
N ARG A 327 -8.03 -17.58 14.39
CA ARG A 327 -8.04 -16.80 15.63
C ARG A 327 -6.66 -16.28 16.00
N VAL A 328 -6.67 -15.25 16.84
CA VAL A 328 -5.50 -14.88 17.63
C VAL A 328 -5.43 -15.87 18.80
N GLU A 329 -4.52 -16.84 18.72
CA GLU A 329 -4.29 -17.87 19.75
C GLU A 329 -3.77 -17.23 21.04
N SER A 330 -2.84 -16.29 20.90
CA SER A 330 -2.31 -15.51 22.01
C SER A 330 -1.92 -14.12 21.54
N ASP A 331 -2.08 -13.19 22.46
CA ASP A 331 -1.75 -11.79 22.34
C ASP A 331 -0.75 -11.43 23.45
N LYS A 332 0.38 -10.81 23.09
CA LYS A 332 1.29 -10.18 24.05
C LYS A 332 1.46 -8.72 23.66
N PHE A 333 0.85 -7.83 24.44
CA PHE A 333 1.12 -6.41 24.37
C PHE A 333 2.48 -6.09 24.99
N ILE A 334 3.28 -5.32 24.27
CA ILE A 334 4.58 -4.80 24.72
C ILE A 334 4.44 -3.29 24.71
N SER A 335 4.47 -2.71 25.91
CA SER A 335 4.30 -1.25 26.06
C SER A 335 5.48 -0.50 25.45
N MET A 336 5.26 0.77 25.08
CA MET A 336 6.33 1.61 24.55
C MET A 336 7.47 1.80 25.56
N LEU A 337 7.17 1.85 26.86
CA LEU A 337 8.17 1.91 27.92
C LEU A 337 8.97 0.60 28.03
N GLU A 338 8.32 -0.56 27.84
CA GLU A 338 9.04 -1.84 27.80
C GLU A 338 9.98 -1.90 26.59
N LEU A 339 9.57 -1.35 25.43
CA LEU A 339 10.44 -1.24 24.26
C LEU A 339 11.63 -0.30 24.53
N GLU A 340 11.40 0.83 25.18
CA GLU A 340 12.46 1.76 25.60
C GLU A 340 13.47 1.05 26.52
N GLU A 341 13.01 0.38 27.58
CA GLU A 341 13.88 -0.36 28.51
C GLU A 341 14.72 -1.44 27.83
N LEU A 342 14.19 -2.05 26.77
CA LEU A 342 14.88 -3.10 26.02
C LEU A 342 15.88 -2.56 24.99
N TYR A 343 15.66 -1.36 24.45
CA TYR A 343 16.30 -0.92 23.21
C TYR A 343 16.81 0.52 23.18
N ALA A 344 16.66 1.32 24.23
CA ALA A 344 17.18 2.70 24.31
C ALA A 344 18.72 2.76 24.34
#